data_AF-A0A2U3KJL5-F1
#
_entry.id   AF-A0A2U3KJL5-F1
#
_cell.length_a   1.000
_cell.length_b   1.000
_cell.length_c   1.000
_cell.angle_alpha   90.00
_cell.angle_beta   90.00
_cell.angle_gamma   90.00
#
_symmetry.space_group_name_H-M   'P 1'
#
loop_
_entity.id
_entity.type
_entity.pdbx_description
1 polymer ?
#
loop_
_entity_poly.entity_id
_entity_poly.type
_entity_poly.pdbx_seq_one_letter_code
_entity_poly.pdbx_strand_id
1 'polypeptide(L)'
;MYVQAFQADDTPKVYGERHRISSGGGVLPRWRGDGKELFFVAGDNRLMAVAIKPGPSFQALEPAALFRLRSPMPALPSEANGFDVARDGQHFVVAVTDASDIQPMTVIVNWQAALKR
;
A
#
# COMPACT_ATOMS: atom_id res chain seq x y z
N MET A 1 0.01 -0.12 13.34
CA MET A 1 -0.75 0.84 12.52
C MET A 1 -2.02 1.23 13.25
N TYR A 2 -2.41 2.50 13.16
CA TYR A 2 -3.60 3.06 13.81
C TYR A 2 -4.40 3.89 12.82
N VAL A 3 -5.69 4.02 13.07
CA VAL A 3 -6.58 4.98 12.39
C VAL A 3 -7.25 5.87 13.42
N GLN A 4 -7.59 7.08 13.02
CA GLN A 4 -8.27 8.05 13.86
C GLN A 4 -9.18 8.90 12.97
N ALA A 5 -10.31 9.33 13.52
CA ALA A 5 -11.19 10.24 12.83
C ALA A 5 -10.49 11.59 12.61
N PHE A 6 -10.81 12.24 11.51
CA PHE A 6 -10.33 13.58 11.23
C PHE A 6 -11.42 14.42 10.60
N GLN A 7 -11.38 15.71 10.86
CA GLN A 7 -12.24 16.69 10.23
C GLN A 7 -11.49 17.22 9.01
N ALA A 8 -12.09 17.10 7.84
CA ALA A 8 -11.55 17.60 6.58
C ALA A 8 -12.11 19.01 6.31
N ASP A 9 -11.62 20.01 7.03
CA ASP A 9 -11.81 21.42 6.70
C ASP A 9 -10.48 22.01 6.19
N ASP A 10 -10.41 23.34 6.02
CA ASP A 10 -9.19 24.03 5.57
C ASP A 10 -7.98 23.80 6.49
N THR A 11 -8.21 23.37 7.73
CA THR A 11 -7.17 23.02 8.69
C THR A 11 -7.42 21.64 9.31
N PRO A 12 -7.10 20.55 8.58
CA PRO A 12 -7.48 19.20 9.01
C PRO A 12 -7.01 18.88 10.43
N LYS A 13 -7.93 18.40 11.26
CA LYS A 13 -7.67 18.04 12.67
C LYS A 13 -8.13 16.63 12.95
N VAL A 14 -7.25 15.83 13.55
CA VAL A 14 -7.64 14.54 14.12
C VAL A 14 -8.42 14.74 15.41
N TYR A 15 -9.42 13.90 15.64
CA TYR A 15 -10.23 13.91 16.86
C TYR A 15 -10.70 12.50 17.22
N GLY A 16 -11.28 12.36 18.41
CA GLY A 16 -11.80 11.08 18.89
C GLY A 16 -10.72 10.07 19.26
N GLU A 17 -11.14 8.82 19.47
CA GLU A 17 -10.24 7.73 19.87
C GLU A 17 -9.33 7.28 18.72
N ARG A 18 -8.11 6.90 19.07
CA ARG A 18 -7.16 6.29 18.14
C ARG A 18 -7.31 4.77 18.17
N HIS A 19 -7.80 4.19 17.09
CA HIS A 19 -8.04 2.75 17.00
C HIS A 19 -6.82 2.01 16.46
N ARG A 20 -6.36 0.99 17.19
CA ARG A 20 -5.27 0.12 16.74
C ARG A 20 -5.78 -0.86 15.69
N ILE A 21 -5.27 -0.75 14.46
CA ILE A 21 -5.60 -1.68 13.37
C ILE A 21 -4.65 -2.87 13.36
N SER A 22 -3.36 -2.64 13.59
CA SER A 22 -2.35 -3.71 13.59
C SER A 22 -1.30 -3.46 14.67
N SER A 23 -1.05 -4.47 15.49
CA SER A 23 0.03 -4.49 16.50
C SER A 23 1.41 -4.70 15.86
N GLY A 24 1.50 -5.51 14.80
CA GLY A 24 2.73 -5.80 14.07
C GLY A 24 3.16 -4.75 13.04
N GLY A 25 2.50 -3.58 13.03
CA GLY A 25 2.75 -2.54 12.03
C GLY A 25 2.02 -2.81 10.70
N GLY A 26 2.36 -2.04 9.69
CA GLY A 26 1.76 -2.15 8.36
C GLY A 26 2.00 -0.89 7.54
N VAL A 27 2.10 -1.05 6.23
CA VAL A 27 2.35 0.02 5.26
C VAL A 27 1.30 -0.02 4.14
N LEU A 28 1.26 1.06 3.35
CA LEU A 28 0.41 1.20 2.17
C LEU A 28 -1.07 0.91 2.43
N PRO A 29 -1.73 1.59 3.40
CA PRO A 29 -3.14 1.37 3.65
C PRO A 29 -3.97 1.76 2.42
N ARG A 30 -4.97 0.93 2.09
CA ARG A 30 -5.97 1.18 1.03
C ARG A 30 -7.35 0.84 1.55
N TRP A 31 -8.25 1.82 1.49
CA TRP A 31 -9.65 1.60 1.83
C TRP A 31 -10.38 0.99 0.63
N ARG A 32 -11.26 0.02 0.88
CA ARG A 32 -12.25 -0.39 -0.12
C ARG A 32 -13.15 0.78 -0.48
N GLY A 33 -13.68 0.79 -1.69
CA GLY A 33 -14.47 1.91 -2.21
C GLY A 33 -15.75 2.25 -1.44
N ASP A 34 -16.21 1.37 -0.55
CA ASP A 34 -17.35 1.58 0.36
C ASP A 34 -16.96 1.86 1.82
N GLY A 35 -15.66 1.93 2.13
CA GLY A 35 -15.13 2.23 3.47
C GLY A 35 -15.31 1.12 4.51
N LYS A 36 -15.85 -0.05 4.15
CA LYS A 36 -16.12 -1.15 5.10
C LYS A 36 -14.96 -2.14 5.24
N GLU A 37 -13.86 -1.92 4.55
CA GLU A 37 -12.69 -2.77 4.62
C GLU A 37 -11.42 -1.96 4.36
N LEU A 38 -10.38 -2.26 5.13
CA LEU A 38 -9.06 -1.65 5.03
C LEU A 38 -8.03 -2.75 4.70
N PHE A 39 -7.30 -2.56 3.62
CA PHE A 39 -6.20 -3.42 3.20
C PHE A 39 -4.85 -2.77 3.55
N PHE A 40 -3.87 -3.58 3.92
CA PHE A 40 -2.50 -3.09 4.17
C PHE A 40 -1.48 -4.23 4.01
N VAL A 41 -0.21 -3.87 3.82
CA VAL A 41 0.89 -4.85 3.77
C VAL A 41 1.54 -4.92 5.15
N ALA A 42 1.54 -6.11 5.76
CA ALA A 42 2.20 -6.37 7.04
C ALA A 42 3.73 -6.51 6.88
N GLY A 43 4.46 -6.41 7.99
CA GLY A 43 5.94 -6.47 8.00
C GLY A 43 6.53 -7.79 7.52
N ASP A 44 5.74 -8.86 7.46
CA ASP A 44 6.11 -10.17 6.92
C ASP A 44 5.78 -10.35 5.42
N ASN A 45 5.48 -9.24 4.74
CA ASN A 45 5.12 -9.15 3.32
C ASN A 45 3.79 -9.83 2.95
N ARG A 46 2.86 -9.96 3.91
CA ARG A 46 1.49 -10.41 3.65
C ARG A 46 0.55 -9.24 3.44
N LEU A 47 -0.31 -9.34 2.43
CA LEU A 47 -1.47 -8.48 2.30
C LEU A 47 -2.52 -8.92 3.33
N MET A 48 -2.98 -7.97 4.12
CA MET A 48 -3.94 -8.16 5.20
C MET A 48 -5.21 -7.39 4.88
N ALA A 49 -6.35 -7.88 5.34
CA ALA A 49 -7.65 -7.24 5.28
C ALA A 49 -8.24 -7.06 6.68
N VAL A 50 -8.88 -5.93 6.90
CA VAL A 50 -9.56 -5.60 8.16
C VAL A 50 -10.96 -5.13 7.83
N ALA A 51 -11.95 -5.93 8.23
CA ALA A 51 -13.34 -5.52 8.12
C ALA A 51 -13.65 -4.41 9.13
N ILE A 52 -14.28 -3.36 8.64
CA ILE A 52 -14.72 -2.19 9.41
C ILE A 52 -16.24 -2.28 9.54
N LYS A 53 -16.72 -2.40 10.78
CA LYS A 53 -18.14 -2.44 11.06
C LYS A 53 -18.67 -1.01 11.16
N PRO A 54 -19.62 -0.61 10.28
CA PRO A 54 -20.31 0.66 10.45
C PRO A 54 -21.24 0.58 11.66
N GLY A 55 -21.33 1.67 12.42
CA GLY A 55 -22.15 1.74 13.62
C GLY A 55 -21.95 3.07 14.36
N PRO A 56 -22.61 3.25 15.52
CA PRO A 56 -22.45 4.46 16.34
C PRO A 56 -21.03 4.60 16.90
N SER A 57 -20.26 3.52 16.94
CA SER A 57 -18.83 3.52 17.24
C SER A 57 -18.04 2.84 16.13
N PHE A 58 -16.86 3.38 15.84
CA PHE A 58 -15.91 2.76 14.91
C PHE A 58 -15.42 1.43 15.50
N GLN A 59 -15.53 0.35 14.72
CA GLN A 59 -15.06 -0.97 15.10
C GLN A 59 -14.29 -1.60 13.95
N ALA A 60 -13.05 -1.98 14.22
CA ALA A 60 -12.22 -2.78 13.33
C ALA A 60 -12.13 -4.21 13.86
N LEU A 61 -12.35 -5.20 12.99
CA LEU A 61 -12.12 -6.60 13.34
C LEU A 61 -10.63 -6.95 13.34
N GLU A 62 -10.30 -8.15 13.81
CA GLU A 62 -8.93 -8.64 13.73
C GLU A 62 -8.45 -8.73 12.27
N PRO A 63 -7.21 -8.30 11.95
CA PRO A 63 -6.65 -8.44 10.61
C PRO A 63 -6.60 -9.90 10.16
N ALA A 64 -7.18 -10.19 9.00
CA ALA A 64 -7.10 -11.47 8.32
C ALA A 64 -6.03 -11.43 7.22
N ALA A 65 -5.20 -12.47 7.12
CA ALA A 65 -4.23 -12.57 6.03
C ALA A 65 -4.92 -13.02 4.75
N LEU A 66 -4.62 -12.35 3.62
CA LEU A 66 -5.10 -12.74 2.29
C LEU A 66 -4.05 -13.62 1.58
N PHE A 67 -2.89 -13.05 1.27
CA PHE A 67 -1.80 -13.75 0.58
C PHE A 67 -0.46 -13.05 0.80
N ARG A 68 0.64 -13.77 0.54
CA ARG A 68 2.01 -13.23 0.58
C ARG A 68 2.35 -12.60 -0.76
N LEU A 69 2.88 -11.38 -0.76
CA LEU A 69 3.36 -10.72 -1.97
C LEU A 69 4.66 -11.37 -2.45
N ARG A 70 4.86 -11.40 -3.78
CA ARG A 70 6.04 -12.01 -4.41
C ARG A 70 7.29 -11.16 -4.22
N SER A 71 7.19 -9.86 -4.52
CA SER A 71 8.28 -8.92 -4.27
C SER A 71 8.13 -8.29 -2.89
N PRO A 72 9.24 -8.10 -2.14
CA PRO A 72 9.22 -7.32 -0.92
C PRO A 72 8.75 -5.89 -1.22
N MET A 73 7.77 -5.38 -0.47
CA MET A 73 7.42 -3.97 -0.58
C MET A 73 8.46 -3.10 0.11
N PRO A 74 8.90 -2.00 -0.53
CA PRO A 74 9.89 -1.11 0.07
C PRO A 74 9.38 -0.60 1.42
N ALA A 75 10.25 -0.63 2.43
CA ALA A 75 9.96 -0.16 3.78
C ALA A 75 9.75 1.37 3.85
N LEU A 76 10.08 2.09 2.77
CA LEU A 76 9.91 3.54 2.69
C LEU A 76 8.48 3.87 2.24
N PRO A 77 7.78 4.79 2.94
CA PRO A 77 6.47 5.27 2.54
C PRO A 77 6.61 6.25 1.37
N SER A 78 6.99 5.78 0.18
CA SER A 78 6.56 6.48 -1.02
C SER A 78 5.14 6.02 -1.31
N GLU A 79 4.18 6.93 -1.26
CA GLU A 79 2.78 6.64 -1.61
C GLU A 79 2.63 6.08 -3.05
N ALA A 80 3.69 6.24 -3.85
CA ALA A 80 3.85 5.69 -5.19
C ALA A 80 4.14 4.17 -5.19
N ASN A 81 3.12 3.42 -5.59
CA ASN A 81 3.20 2.44 -6.68
C ASN A 81 3.69 1.01 -6.38
N GLY A 82 3.41 0.46 -5.21
CA GLY A 82 3.58 -0.99 -4.96
C GLY A 82 2.32 -1.81 -5.18
N PHE A 83 1.16 -1.24 -4.86
CA PHE A 83 -0.09 -1.97 -4.74
C PHE A 83 -1.31 -1.03 -4.82
N ASP A 84 -2.38 -1.51 -5.45
CA ASP A 84 -3.71 -0.91 -5.35
C ASP A 84 -4.81 -1.97 -5.40
N VAL A 85 -6.00 -1.59 -4.96
CA VAL A 85 -7.20 -2.45 -4.88
C VAL A 85 -8.33 -1.85 -5.69
N ALA A 86 -9.02 -2.69 -6.46
CA ALA A 86 -10.22 -2.29 -7.17
C ALA A 86 -11.33 -1.85 -6.20
N ARG A 87 -12.25 -1.03 -6.69
CA ARG A 87 -13.34 -0.46 -5.87
C ARG A 87 -14.15 -1.51 -5.10
N ASP A 88 -14.29 -2.71 -5.66
CA ASP A 88 -15.02 -3.84 -5.08
C ASP A 88 -14.25 -4.62 -4.00
N GLY A 89 -12.94 -4.40 -3.87
CA GLY A 89 -12.10 -5.11 -2.91
C GLY A 89 -11.68 -6.52 -3.35
N GLN A 90 -12.01 -6.95 -4.57
CA GLN A 90 -11.78 -8.34 -5.02
C GLN A 90 -10.58 -8.48 -5.95
N HIS A 91 -10.18 -7.39 -6.60
CA HIS A 91 -9.07 -7.39 -7.55
C HIS A 91 -7.95 -6.49 -7.02
N PHE A 92 -6.73 -6.97 -7.18
CA PHE A 92 -5.53 -6.32 -6.67
C PHE A 92 -4.50 -6.22 -7.78
N VAL A 93 -3.85 -5.06 -7.90
CA VAL A 93 -2.69 -4.85 -8.78
C VAL A 93 -1.49 -4.64 -7.89
N VAL A 94 -0.41 -5.37 -8.15
CA VAL A 94 0.85 -5.29 -7.39
C VAL A 94 1.99 -5.12 -8.38
N ALA A 95 2.84 -4.12 -8.16
CA ALA A 95 4.09 -3.99 -8.88
C ALA A 95 5.05 -5.10 -8.42
N VAL A 96 5.46 -5.95 -9.35
CA VAL A 96 6.40 -7.04 -9.11
C VAL A 96 7.71 -6.67 -9.77
N THR A 97 8.81 -6.76 -9.01
CA THR A 97 10.16 -6.66 -9.54
C THR A 97 10.83 -8.02 -9.46
N ASP A 98 11.39 -8.46 -10.57
CA ASP A 98 12.30 -9.59 -10.61
C ASP A 98 13.72 -9.04 -10.52
N ALA A 99 14.36 -9.24 -9.36
CA ALA A 99 15.75 -8.80 -9.13
C ALA A 99 16.75 -9.45 -10.09
N SER A 100 16.34 -10.48 -10.84
CA SER A 100 17.16 -11.20 -11.81
C SER A 100 17.28 -10.53 -13.18
N ASP A 101 16.50 -9.48 -13.48
CA ASP A 101 16.50 -8.82 -14.80
C ASP A 101 17.07 -7.39 -14.75
N ILE A 102 18.14 -7.20 -13.96
CA ILE A 102 18.95 -5.97 -14.05
C ILE A 102 19.78 -6.07 -15.32
N GLN A 103 19.21 -5.64 -16.45
CA GLN A 103 19.97 -5.52 -17.69
C GLN A 103 20.96 -4.36 -17.58
N PRO A 104 22.23 -4.57 -17.98
CA PRO A 104 23.21 -3.50 -18.02
C PRO A 104 22.70 -2.36 -18.90
N MET A 105 22.60 -1.16 -18.34
CA MET A 105 22.35 0.04 -19.14
C MET A 105 23.63 0.39 -19.89
N THR A 106 23.61 0.28 -21.22
CA THR A 106 24.71 0.76 -22.05
C THR A 106 24.50 2.23 -22.37
N VAL A 107 25.40 3.08 -21.89
CA VAL A 107 25.41 4.51 -22.21
C VAL A 107 26.43 4.76 -23.31
N ILE A 108 25.97 5.16 -24.50
CA ILE A 108 26.85 5.59 -25.59
C ILE A 108 27.01 7.11 -25.51
N VAL A 109 28.20 7.54 -25.12
CA VAL A 109 28.61 8.95 -25.23
C VAL A 109 29.22 9.20 -26.61
N ASN A 110 29.11 10.43 -27.13
CA ASN A 110 29.65 10.82 -28.43
C ASN A 110 29.16 9.96 -29.62
N TRP A 111 27.90 9.51 -29.59
CA TRP A 111 27.32 8.59 -30.58
C TRP A 111 27.47 9.06 -32.05
N GLN A 112 27.49 10.37 -32.29
CA GLN A 112 27.69 10.94 -33.63
C GLN A 112 29.06 10.59 -34.23
N ALA A 113 30.10 10.51 -33.40
CA ALA A 113 31.45 10.11 -33.83
C ALA A 113 31.55 8.60 -34.10
N ALA A 114 30.66 7.79 -33.51
CA ALA A 114 30.60 6.35 -33.71
C ALA A 114 29.87 5.93 -34.99
N LEU A 115 29.17 6.85 -35.66
CA LEU A 115 28.51 6.59 -36.94
C LEU A 115 29.55 6.60 -38.07
N LYS A 116 30.00 5.43 -38.52
CA LYS A 116 30.77 5.31 -39.76
C LYS A 116 29.82 5.53 -40.95
N ARG A 117 30.22 6.40 -41.88
CA ARG A 117 29.56 6.58 -43.18
C ARG A 117 29.91 5.43 -44.12
#